data_AF-A0A1A9AEK6-F1
#
_entry.id   AF-A0A1A9AEK6-F1
#
_cell.length_a   1.000
_cell.length_b   1.000
_cell.length_c   1.000
_cell.angle_alpha   90.00
_cell.angle_beta   90.00
_cell.angle_gamma   90.00
#
_symmetry.space_group_name_H-M   'P 1'
#
loop_
_entity.id
_entity.type
_entity.pdbx_description
1 polymer ?
#
loop_
_entity_poly.entity_id
_entity_poly.type
_entity_poly.pdbx_seq_one_letter_code
_entity_poly.pdbx_strand_id
1 'polypeptide(L)'
;MTGTGKKLEKGDYYDSFFKLRGTFNNIRENEYTQFLYNKDQVLRNIALNLIENYEAQYKLCKTSNENKECCNYLNKWLNEKKAIYTSNTKCKSHNDLWEHYIEKLWKEMQQDVQEKERCQRNTSGPQYFPSQWIIPSCDNDNPVEILSSCPEVPRYKDPVCPSTNTSTYSSCKSVLITTYVVFGFLLFSMYLLRFSSVAMKLNNLIRGGGKNERNTDKDTNESFRYHENNNMETLDSRFNVIYNSFQNS
;
A
#
# COMPACT_ATOMS: atom_id res chain seq x y z
N MET A 1 -6.77 -42.62 8.23
CA MET A 1 -5.62 -41.95 7.60
C MET A 1 -5.37 -40.66 8.34
N THR A 2 -4.47 -40.67 9.31
CA THR A 2 -4.05 -39.52 10.11
C THR A 2 -3.05 -38.73 9.29
N GLY A 3 -3.49 -37.64 8.65
CA GLY A 3 -2.58 -36.69 8.03
C GLY A 3 -1.70 -36.09 9.12
N THR A 4 -0.42 -36.44 9.13
CA THR A 4 0.59 -35.78 9.96
C THR A 4 0.67 -34.33 9.50
N GLY A 5 0.11 -33.41 10.29
CA GLY A 5 0.22 -31.98 10.04
C GLY A 5 1.70 -31.60 9.89
N LYS A 6 2.05 -30.94 8.79
CA LYS A 6 3.41 -30.44 8.56
C LYS A 6 3.73 -29.44 9.68
N LYS A 7 4.77 -29.73 10.47
CA LYS A 7 5.29 -28.82 11.48
C LYS A 7 5.75 -27.52 10.80
N LEU A 8 5.36 -26.37 11.34
CA LEU A 8 5.76 -25.08 10.78
C LEU A 8 7.27 -24.86 10.92
N GLU A 9 7.88 -24.29 9.88
CA GLU A 9 9.28 -23.89 9.89
C GLU A 9 9.44 -22.49 10.51
N LYS A 10 10.67 -22.14 10.91
CA LYS A 10 10.96 -20.83 11.52
C LYS A 10 10.56 -19.64 10.64
N GLY A 11 10.63 -19.80 9.32
CA GLY A 11 10.21 -18.80 8.35
C GLY A 11 8.71 -18.53 8.40
N ASP A 12 7.90 -19.58 8.50
CA ASP A 12 6.43 -19.48 8.51
C ASP A 12 5.93 -18.64 9.70
N TYR A 13 6.51 -18.84 10.89
CA TYR A 13 6.19 -18.02 12.06
C TYR A 13 6.58 -16.55 11.86
N TYR A 14 7.73 -16.30 11.23
CA TYR A 14 8.18 -14.93 10.98
C TYR A 14 7.22 -14.23 9.99
N ASP A 15 6.92 -14.87 8.87
CA ASP A 15 6.01 -14.34 7.85
C ASP A 15 4.61 -14.06 8.42
N SER A 16 4.17 -14.87 9.39
CA SER A 16 2.87 -14.71 10.05
C SER A 16 2.80 -13.52 11.00
N PHE A 17 3.78 -13.38 11.91
CA PHE A 17 3.76 -12.34 12.95
C PHE A 17 4.31 -10.99 12.49
N PHE A 18 5.21 -10.98 11.49
CA PHE A 18 5.88 -9.78 10.98
C PHE A 18 5.25 -9.24 9.69
N LYS A 19 4.11 -9.80 9.27
CA LYS A 19 3.33 -9.31 8.14
C LYS A 19 2.94 -7.84 8.32
N LEU A 20 3.22 -7.03 7.31
CA LEU A 20 2.70 -5.67 7.20
C LEU A 20 1.21 -5.72 6.84
N ARG A 21 0.39 -4.99 7.60
CA ARG A 21 -1.06 -4.98 7.44
C ARG A 21 -1.56 -3.59 7.09
N GLY A 22 -2.41 -3.52 6.07
CA GLY A 22 -3.21 -2.34 5.75
C GLY A 22 -4.66 -2.47 6.21
N THR A 23 -5.09 -3.65 6.65
CA THR A 23 -6.45 -3.96 7.09
C THR A 23 -6.41 -4.73 8.41
N PHE A 24 -7.42 -4.51 9.24
CA PHE A 24 -7.55 -5.12 10.57
C PHE A 24 -8.93 -5.74 10.70
N ASN A 25 -9.03 -7.02 10.40
CA ASN A 25 -10.32 -7.71 10.29
C ASN A 25 -10.79 -8.27 11.64
N ASN A 26 -9.89 -8.44 12.60
CA ASN A 26 -10.20 -9.04 13.91
C ASN A 26 -10.49 -8.00 14.99
N ILE A 27 -10.59 -6.73 14.63
CA ILE A 27 -10.86 -5.64 15.56
C ILE A 27 -12.34 -5.30 15.46
N ARG A 28 -13.10 -5.66 16.50
CA ARG A 28 -14.52 -5.33 16.59
C ARG A 28 -14.71 -3.90 17.08
N GLU A 29 -15.85 -3.33 16.70
CA GLU A 29 -16.24 -2.00 17.16
C GLU A 29 -16.34 -1.97 18.69
N ASN A 30 -15.76 -0.94 19.31
CA ASN A 30 -15.67 -0.72 20.76
C ASN A 30 -14.78 -1.68 21.57
N GLU A 31 -14.30 -2.78 20.98
CA GLU A 31 -13.36 -3.68 21.65
C GLU A 31 -11.98 -3.01 21.78
N TYR A 32 -11.38 -3.11 22.96
CA TYR A 32 -10.06 -2.56 23.29
C TYR A 32 -9.88 -1.04 23.05
N THR A 33 -10.95 -0.28 22.82
CA THR A 33 -10.85 1.14 22.40
C THR A 33 -10.08 2.00 23.42
N GLN A 34 -10.19 1.68 24.71
CA GLN A 34 -9.42 2.32 25.78
C GLN A 34 -7.89 2.14 25.65
N PHE A 35 -7.44 1.12 24.94
CA PHE A 35 -6.03 0.84 24.69
C PHE A 35 -5.52 1.39 23.34
N LEU A 36 -6.43 1.89 22.48
CA LEU A 36 -6.10 2.44 21.17
C LEU A 36 -5.86 3.95 21.26
N TYR A 37 -4.68 4.33 21.78
CA TYR A 37 -4.36 5.74 22.07
C TYR A 37 -4.36 6.63 20.81
N ASN A 38 -5.32 7.54 20.72
CA ASN A 38 -5.56 8.34 19.52
C ASN A 38 -4.57 9.50 19.29
N LYS A 39 -3.81 9.91 20.31
CA LYS A 39 -2.82 11.00 20.21
C LYS A 39 -1.45 10.52 19.73
N ASP A 40 -1.21 9.20 19.68
CA ASP A 40 0.03 8.62 19.17
C ASP A 40 -0.29 7.57 18.11
N GLN A 41 -0.09 7.95 16.84
CA GLN A 41 -0.40 7.07 15.71
C GLN A 41 0.49 5.82 15.68
N VAL A 42 1.73 5.91 16.15
CA VAL A 42 2.67 4.77 16.16
C VAL A 42 2.21 3.76 17.21
N LEU A 43 1.94 4.22 18.43
CA LEU A 43 1.47 3.37 19.53
C LEU A 43 0.12 2.74 19.19
N ARG A 44 -0.80 3.51 18.60
CA ARG A 44 -2.09 3.00 18.12
C ARG A 44 -1.90 1.89 17.10
N ASN A 45 -1.03 2.09 16.11
CA ASN A 45 -0.77 1.07 15.09
C ASN A 45 -0.13 -0.19 15.68
N ILE A 46 0.73 -0.05 16.68
CA ILE A 46 1.29 -1.19 17.42
C ILE A 46 0.17 -1.97 18.12
N ALA A 47 -0.75 -1.29 18.81
CA ALA A 47 -1.89 -1.91 19.47
C ALA A 47 -2.81 -2.67 18.49
N LEU A 48 -3.15 -2.06 17.35
CA LEU A 48 -3.97 -2.70 16.31
C LEU A 48 -3.29 -3.96 15.76
N ASN A 49 -1.99 -3.90 15.47
CA ASN A 49 -1.24 -5.07 14.99
C ASN A 49 -1.09 -6.14 16.07
N LEU A 50 -0.99 -5.75 17.34
CA LEU A 50 -0.93 -6.71 18.45
C LEU A 50 -2.23 -7.51 18.55
N ILE A 51 -3.39 -6.85 18.50
CA ILE A 51 -4.71 -7.50 18.49
C ILE A 51 -4.80 -8.46 17.30
N GLU A 52 -4.45 -7.99 16.11
CA GLU A 52 -4.55 -8.79 14.90
C GLU A 52 -3.59 -10.00 14.92
N ASN A 53 -2.36 -9.84 15.43
CA ASN A 53 -1.43 -10.94 15.62
C ASN A 53 -1.95 -11.95 16.66
N TYR A 54 -2.59 -11.48 17.73
CA TYR A 54 -3.14 -12.35 18.76
C TYR A 54 -4.34 -13.16 18.24
N GLU A 55 -5.34 -12.48 17.68
CA GLU A 55 -6.57 -13.07 17.18
C GLU A 55 -6.34 -13.96 15.94
N ALA A 56 -5.60 -13.46 14.94
CA ALA A 56 -5.46 -14.15 13.67
C ALA A 56 -4.38 -15.23 13.67
N GLN A 57 -3.32 -15.09 14.48
CA GLN A 57 -2.15 -15.98 14.40
C GLN A 57 -2.04 -16.84 15.66
N TYR A 58 -1.97 -16.21 16.83
CA TYR A 58 -1.76 -16.94 18.08
C TYR A 58 -2.93 -17.88 18.41
N LYS A 59 -4.19 -17.43 18.31
CA LYS A 59 -5.35 -18.30 18.58
C LYS A 59 -5.45 -19.49 17.63
N LEU A 60 -5.16 -19.31 16.34
CA LEU A 60 -5.12 -20.42 15.38
C LEU A 60 -4.00 -21.41 15.71
N CYS A 61 -2.81 -20.90 16.00
CA CYS A 61 -1.65 -21.73 16.34
C CYS A 61 -1.80 -22.49 17.66
N LYS A 62 -2.57 -21.94 18.61
CA LYS A 62 -2.93 -22.66 19.83
C LYS A 62 -3.68 -23.97 19.53
N THR A 63 -4.50 -24.00 18.48
CA THR A 63 -5.25 -25.21 18.09
C THR A 63 -4.39 -26.29 17.42
N SER A 64 -3.17 -25.96 16.95
CA SER A 64 -2.25 -26.89 16.30
C SER A 64 -1.21 -27.55 17.22
N ASN A 65 -1.30 -27.39 18.54
CA ASN A 65 -0.28 -27.81 19.53
C ASN A 65 1.10 -27.13 19.38
N GLU A 66 1.19 -26.02 18.64
CA GLU A 66 2.42 -25.21 18.46
C GLU A 66 2.38 -23.91 19.30
N ASN A 67 1.62 -23.93 20.39
CA ASN A 67 1.30 -22.76 21.21
C ASN A 67 2.54 -22.03 21.76
N LYS A 68 3.60 -22.76 22.10
CA LYS A 68 4.82 -22.22 22.70
C LYS A 68 5.62 -21.43 21.68
N GLU A 69 5.82 -21.99 20.49
CA GLU A 69 6.52 -21.34 19.39
C GLU A 69 5.79 -20.07 18.95
N CYS A 70 4.47 -20.11 18.79
CA CYS A 70 3.70 -18.91 18.49
C CYS A 70 3.75 -17.85 19.58
N CYS A 71 3.67 -18.25 20.85
CA CYS A 71 3.85 -17.33 21.97
C CYS A 71 5.25 -16.68 21.96
N ASN A 72 6.29 -17.45 21.61
CA ASN A 72 7.65 -16.94 21.50
C ASN A 72 7.79 -15.90 20.39
N TYR A 73 7.23 -16.15 19.21
CA TYR A 73 7.29 -15.20 18.09
C TYR A 73 6.43 -13.96 18.33
N LEU A 74 5.26 -14.11 18.95
CA LEU A 74 4.44 -12.97 19.35
C LEU A 74 5.18 -12.08 20.37
N ASN A 75 5.82 -12.67 21.38
CA ASN A 75 6.66 -11.93 22.32
C ASN A 75 7.86 -11.28 21.64
N LYS A 76 8.53 -11.98 20.71
CA LYS A 76 9.65 -11.44 19.95
C LYS A 76 9.24 -10.21 19.16
N TRP A 77 8.13 -10.29 18.44
CA TRP A 77 7.56 -9.16 17.71
C TRP A 77 7.25 -8.00 18.65
N LEU A 78 6.59 -8.27 19.78
CA LEU A 78 6.19 -7.24 20.73
C LEU A 78 7.40 -6.56 21.39
N ASN A 79 8.44 -7.33 21.73
CA ASN A 79 9.70 -6.81 22.27
C ASN A 79 10.46 -5.94 21.27
N GLU A 80 10.47 -6.32 19.99
CA GLU A 80 11.04 -5.48 18.94
C GLU A 80 10.32 -4.14 18.84
N LYS A 81 8.97 -4.15 18.88
CA LYS A 81 8.20 -2.89 18.85
C LYS A 81 8.41 -2.05 20.10
N LYS A 82 8.51 -2.68 21.28
CA LYS A 82 8.89 -1.99 22.54
C LYS A 82 10.24 -1.32 22.42
N ALA A 83 11.25 -2.07 21.95
CA ALA A 83 12.62 -1.60 21.79
C ALA A 83 12.69 -0.35 20.90
N ILE A 84 12.01 -0.38 19.75
CA ILE A 84 11.96 0.75 18.81
C ILE A 84 11.22 1.94 19.43
N TYR A 85 10.04 1.72 20.00
CA TYR A 85 9.19 2.80 20.49
C TYR A 85 9.78 3.49 21.73
N THR A 86 10.44 2.73 22.62
CA THR A 86 10.92 3.22 23.92
C THR A 86 12.43 3.49 23.98
N SER A 87 13.14 3.37 22.85
CA SER A 87 14.60 3.42 22.81
C SER A 87 15.24 2.42 23.79
N ASN A 88 14.85 1.14 23.71
CA ASN A 88 15.19 0.09 24.68
C ASN A 88 14.98 0.54 26.13
N THR A 89 13.80 1.04 26.44
CA THR A 89 13.39 1.52 27.77
C THR A 89 14.09 2.76 28.28
N LYS A 90 14.86 3.47 27.45
CA LYS A 90 15.53 4.72 27.87
C LYS A 90 14.68 5.97 27.69
N CYS A 91 13.61 5.91 26.90
CA CYS A 91 12.67 7.00 26.74
C CYS A 91 11.54 6.89 27.78
N LYS A 92 11.59 7.69 28.85
CA LYS A 92 10.67 7.56 30.00
C LYS A 92 9.21 7.79 29.59
N SER A 93 8.91 8.88 28.89
CA SER A 93 7.53 9.21 28.49
C SER A 93 6.90 8.11 27.63
N HIS A 94 7.67 7.52 26.71
CA HIS A 94 7.22 6.41 25.87
C HIS A 94 7.11 5.09 26.64
N ASN A 95 7.92 4.86 27.67
CA ASN A 95 7.73 3.71 28.56
C ASN A 95 6.37 3.80 29.27
N ASP A 96 6.01 4.96 29.81
CA ASP A 96 4.75 5.13 30.53
C ASP A 96 3.55 4.88 29.61
N LEU A 97 3.61 5.39 28.38
CA LEU A 97 2.62 5.09 27.33
C LEU A 97 2.58 3.60 26.99
N TRP A 98 3.73 2.96 26.83
CA TRP A 98 3.82 1.53 26.53
C TRP A 98 3.18 0.67 27.62
N GLU A 99 3.56 0.90 28.88
CA GLU A 99 3.03 0.15 30.03
C GLU A 99 1.52 0.37 30.18
N HIS A 100 1.04 1.60 29.95
CA HIS A 100 -0.38 1.90 30.06
C HIS A 100 -1.21 1.28 28.93
N TYR A 101 -0.80 1.42 27.68
CA TYR A 101 -1.63 1.05 26.53
C TYR A 101 -1.35 -0.35 26.02
N ILE A 102 -0.09 -0.77 25.94
CA ILE A 102 0.30 -2.03 25.29
C ILE A 102 0.37 -3.20 26.27
N GLU A 103 1.01 -3.03 27.43
CA GLU A 103 1.11 -4.12 28.41
C GLU A 103 -0.23 -4.39 29.11
N LYS A 104 -1.10 -3.37 29.27
CA LYS A 104 -2.48 -3.60 29.72
C LYS A 104 -3.32 -4.29 28.65
N LEU A 105 -3.20 -3.89 27.38
CA LEU A 105 -3.88 -4.58 26.27
C LEU A 105 -3.48 -6.06 26.20
N TRP A 106 -2.20 -6.37 26.35
CA TRP A 106 -1.71 -7.75 26.41
C TRP A 106 -2.41 -8.59 27.48
N LYS A 107 -2.63 -8.00 28.66
CA LYS A 107 -3.32 -8.66 29.77
C LYS A 107 -4.81 -8.82 29.48
N GLU A 108 -5.45 -7.76 28.98
CA GLU A 108 -6.87 -7.72 28.66
C GLU A 108 -7.25 -8.82 27.65
N MET A 109 -6.53 -8.93 26.54
CA MET A 109 -6.80 -9.92 25.48
C MET A 109 -6.77 -11.38 25.98
N GLN A 110 -6.18 -11.62 27.14
CA GLN A 110 -5.98 -12.94 27.72
C GLN A 110 -6.71 -13.13 29.06
N GLN A 111 -7.55 -12.17 29.47
CA GLN A 111 -8.16 -12.16 30.80
C GLN A 111 -9.05 -13.39 31.01
N ASP A 112 -9.81 -13.79 29.99
CA ASP A 112 -10.73 -14.93 30.05
C ASP A 112 -10.05 -16.27 29.69
N VAL A 113 -8.76 -16.24 29.34
CA VAL A 113 -7.99 -17.44 29.01
C VAL A 113 -7.48 -18.08 30.30
N GLN A 114 -7.65 -19.41 30.42
CA GLN A 114 -7.11 -20.18 31.53
C GLN A 114 -5.59 -19.95 31.67
N GLU A 115 -5.11 -19.77 32.91
CA GLU A 115 -3.73 -19.34 33.18
C GLU A 115 -2.66 -20.21 32.51
N LYS A 116 -2.81 -21.54 32.55
CA LYS A 116 -1.90 -22.50 31.91
C LYS A 116 -1.84 -22.37 30.38
N GLU A 117 -2.83 -21.73 29.78
CA GLU A 117 -2.97 -21.56 28.34
C GLU A 117 -2.70 -20.13 27.87
N ARG A 118 -2.39 -19.21 28.79
CA ARG A 118 -2.01 -17.84 28.45
C ARG A 118 -0.62 -17.84 27.81
N CYS A 119 -0.45 -16.99 26.81
CA CYS A 119 0.88 -16.63 26.36
C CYS A 119 1.53 -15.74 27.42
N GLN A 120 2.50 -16.29 28.14
CA GLN A 120 3.24 -15.54 29.15
C GLN A 120 4.06 -14.43 28.47
N ARG A 121 3.97 -13.22 29.02
CA ARG A 121 4.76 -12.08 28.57
C ARG A 121 6.21 -12.31 28.94
N ASN A 122 7.11 -12.28 27.96
CA ASN A 122 8.55 -12.32 28.16
C ASN A 122 9.17 -11.00 27.68
N THR A 123 9.62 -10.16 28.61
CA THR A 123 10.20 -8.83 28.33
C THR A 123 11.71 -8.86 28.08
N SER A 124 12.29 -10.02 27.73
CA SER A 124 13.71 -10.14 27.42
C SER A 124 14.08 -9.28 26.21
N GLY A 125 15.15 -8.49 26.33
CA GLY A 125 15.63 -7.62 25.27
C GLY A 125 16.93 -6.91 25.64
N PRO A 126 17.55 -6.21 24.68
CA PRO A 126 18.74 -5.41 24.95
C PRO A 126 18.42 -4.31 25.97
N GLN A 127 19.29 -4.18 26.98
CA GLN A 127 19.14 -3.16 28.03
C GLN A 127 19.89 -1.86 27.72
N TYR A 128 20.67 -1.87 26.62
CA TYR A 128 21.53 -0.77 26.22
C TYR A 128 20.92 -0.01 25.02
N PHE A 129 20.98 1.32 25.12
CA PHE A 129 20.74 2.25 24.03
C PHE A 129 21.67 3.44 24.25
N PRO A 130 22.45 3.90 23.25
CA PRO A 130 23.40 4.98 23.45
C PRO A 130 22.67 6.29 23.79
N SER A 131 23.05 6.92 24.90
CA SER A 131 22.36 8.12 25.42
C SER A 131 22.38 9.31 24.47
N GLN A 132 23.43 9.44 23.64
CA GLN A 132 23.56 10.50 22.65
C GLN A 132 22.46 10.53 21.58
N TRP A 133 21.73 9.43 21.39
CA TRP A 133 20.63 9.31 20.43
C TRP A 133 19.25 9.46 21.08
N ILE A 134 19.20 9.69 22.39
CA ILE A 134 17.96 9.96 23.11
C ILE A 134 17.62 11.43 22.88
N ILE A 135 16.43 11.68 22.33
CA ILE A 135 15.93 13.04 22.11
C ILE A 135 15.51 13.68 23.45
N PRO A 136 15.71 14.99 23.66
CA PRO A 136 15.38 15.64 24.92
C PRO A 136 13.90 15.52 25.35
N SER A 137 12.99 15.34 24.41
CA SER A 137 11.56 15.14 24.70
C SER A 137 11.23 13.78 25.32
N CYS A 138 12.17 12.85 25.40
CA CYS A 138 11.96 11.55 26.03
C CYS A 138 11.87 11.61 27.56
N ASP A 139 12.49 12.61 28.19
CA ASP A 139 12.55 12.74 29.65
C ASP A 139 11.54 13.75 30.20
N ASN A 140 10.91 14.54 29.32
CA ASN A 140 9.87 15.49 29.71
C ASN A 140 8.50 14.79 29.75
N ASP A 141 7.73 15.04 30.82
CA ASP A 141 6.33 14.60 30.93
C ASP A 141 5.40 15.35 29.93
N ASN A 142 5.94 16.35 29.24
CA ASN A 142 5.21 17.11 28.23
C ASN A 142 5.25 16.36 26.89
N PRO A 143 4.09 15.98 26.31
CA PRO A 143 4.06 15.37 25.00
C PRO A 143 4.72 16.31 23.99
N VAL A 144 5.45 15.74 23.02
CA VAL A 144 5.98 16.50 21.89
C VAL A 144 4.81 17.24 21.25
N GLU A 145 4.78 18.55 21.44
CA GLU A 145 3.85 19.41 20.72
C GLU A 145 4.26 19.34 19.25
N ILE A 146 3.53 18.53 18.49
CA ILE A 146 3.57 18.62 17.03
C ILE A 146 3.02 20.00 16.71
N LEU A 147 3.93 20.95 16.46
CA LEU A 147 3.60 22.25 15.92
C LEU A 147 2.68 22.01 14.70
N SER A 148 1.42 22.39 14.84
CA SER A 148 0.39 22.24 13.80
C SER A 148 0.70 23.03 12.53
N SER A 149 1.75 23.84 12.57
CA SER A 149 2.28 24.63 11.48
C SER A 149 3.80 24.60 11.54
N CYS A 150 4.44 24.32 10.40
CA CYS A 150 5.86 24.58 10.23
C CYS A 150 6.16 26.04 10.59
N PRO A 151 7.31 26.35 11.22
CA PRO A 151 7.75 27.72 11.41
C PRO A 151 7.66 28.46 10.09
N GLU A 152 7.02 29.62 10.09
CA GLU A 152 6.89 30.44 8.89
C GLU A 152 8.31 30.79 8.44
N VAL A 153 8.76 30.14 7.35
CA VAL A 153 10.05 30.48 6.73
C VAL A 153 9.93 31.96 6.37
N PRO A 154 10.88 32.84 6.76
CA PRO A 154 10.82 34.23 6.35
C PRO A 154 10.71 34.25 4.83
N ARG A 155 9.56 34.72 4.33
CA ARG A 155 9.30 34.83 2.91
C ARG A 155 10.45 35.62 2.31
N TYR A 156 11.30 34.93 1.55
CA TYR A 156 12.22 35.62 0.66
C TYR A 156 11.34 36.52 -0.20
N LYS A 157 11.63 37.82 -0.23
CA LYS A 157 10.92 38.74 -1.11
C LYS A 157 11.13 38.21 -2.52
N ASP A 158 10.07 37.65 -3.11
CA ASP A 158 10.11 37.27 -4.52
C ASP A 158 10.60 38.48 -5.32
N PRO A 159 11.56 38.32 -6.24
CA PRO A 159 11.98 39.42 -7.09
C PRO A 159 10.74 39.95 -7.81
N VAL A 160 10.44 41.23 -7.61
CA VAL A 160 9.28 41.90 -8.21
C VAL A 160 9.39 41.79 -9.72
N CYS A 161 8.55 40.95 -10.32
CA CYS A 161 8.40 40.91 -11.77
C CYS A 161 7.78 42.25 -12.22
N PRO A 162 8.30 42.91 -13.26
CA PRO A 162 7.65 44.08 -13.81
C PRO A 162 6.27 43.68 -14.33
N SER A 163 5.24 44.36 -13.83
CA SER A 163 3.86 44.23 -14.30
C SER A 163 3.77 44.77 -15.72
N THR A 164 3.85 43.87 -16.70
CA THR A 164 3.62 44.23 -18.10
C THR A 164 2.12 44.13 -18.41
N ASN A 165 1.63 45.22 -18.97
CA ASN A 165 0.23 45.50 -19.25
C ASN A 165 -0.47 44.41 -20.08
N THR A 166 -1.76 44.30 -19.82
CA THR A 166 -2.77 43.57 -20.58
C THR A 166 -2.60 43.62 -22.10
N SER A 167 -2.51 42.45 -22.73
CA SER A 167 -2.95 42.22 -24.11
C SER A 167 -3.25 40.73 -24.36
N THR A 168 -4.54 40.41 -24.41
CA THR A 168 -5.25 39.59 -25.42
C THR A 168 -4.56 38.37 -26.05
N TYR A 169 -5.20 37.21 -25.83
CA TYR A 169 -5.23 35.98 -26.64
C TYR A 169 -3.98 35.07 -26.73
N SER A 170 -4.01 33.99 -25.94
CA SER A 170 -3.25 32.76 -26.22
C SER A 170 -3.95 31.99 -27.35
N SER A 171 -3.47 32.17 -28.58
CA SER A 171 -3.88 31.41 -29.76
C SER A 171 -3.57 29.91 -29.66
N CYS A 172 -2.76 29.48 -28.70
CA CYS A 172 -2.31 28.09 -28.60
C CYS A 172 -3.34 27.17 -27.89
N LYS A 173 -4.06 27.67 -26.87
CA LYS A 173 -5.09 26.87 -26.19
C LYS A 173 -6.34 26.67 -27.05
N SER A 174 -6.73 27.69 -27.81
CA SER A 174 -7.89 27.62 -28.71
C SER A 174 -7.64 26.64 -29.86
N VAL A 175 -6.43 26.66 -30.46
CA VAL A 175 -6.08 25.75 -31.58
C VAL A 175 -6.09 24.29 -31.14
N LEU A 176 -5.57 23.97 -29.95
CA LEU A 176 -5.60 22.60 -29.43
C LEU A 176 -7.04 22.11 -29.22
N ILE A 177 -7.86 22.90 -28.52
CA ILE A 177 -9.26 22.52 -28.23
C ILE A 177 -10.08 22.39 -29.52
N THR A 178 -9.96 23.32 -30.47
CA THR A 178 -10.70 23.22 -31.74
C THR A 178 -10.25 22.02 -32.56
N THR A 179 -8.96 21.66 -32.54
CA THR A 179 -8.45 20.52 -33.29
C THR A 179 -9.01 19.20 -32.73
N TYR A 180 -9.01 19.01 -31.40
CA TYR A 180 -9.55 17.79 -30.79
C TYR A 180 -11.06 17.65 -30.98
N VAL A 181 -11.82 18.75 -30.89
CA VAL A 181 -13.28 18.73 -31.10
C VAL A 181 -13.63 18.38 -32.55
N VAL A 182 -12.93 18.98 -33.52
CA VAL A 182 -13.15 18.68 -34.95
C VAL A 182 -12.75 17.24 -35.26
N PHE A 183 -11.61 16.77 -34.75
CA PHE A 183 -11.16 15.40 -34.97
C PHE A 183 -12.11 14.37 -34.33
N GLY A 184 -12.63 14.67 -33.14
CA GLY A 184 -13.65 13.85 -32.48
C GLY A 184 -14.94 13.78 -33.29
N PHE A 185 -15.41 14.90 -33.84
CA PHE A 185 -16.59 14.92 -34.71
C PHE A 185 -16.39 14.14 -36.02
N LEU A 186 -15.19 14.21 -36.63
CA LEU A 186 -14.87 13.45 -37.84
C LEU A 186 -14.86 11.94 -37.58
N LEU A 187 -14.21 11.50 -36.49
CA LEU A 187 -14.19 10.09 -36.10
C LEU A 187 -15.59 9.57 -35.76
N PHE A 188 -16.38 10.37 -35.03
CA PHE A 188 -17.76 10.05 -34.70
C PHE A 188 -18.64 9.98 -35.95
N SER A 189 -18.45 10.88 -36.91
CA SER A 189 -19.17 10.87 -38.19
C SER A 189 -18.78 9.65 -39.04
N MET A 190 -17.49 9.30 -39.12
CA MET A 190 -17.04 8.07 -39.79
C MET A 190 -17.62 6.81 -39.14
N TYR A 191 -17.69 6.78 -37.81
CA TYR A 191 -18.31 5.69 -37.06
C TYR A 191 -19.80 5.59 -37.41
N LEU A 192 -20.55 6.70 -37.36
CA LEU A 192 -21.96 6.71 -37.74
C LEU A 192 -22.18 6.33 -39.22
N LEU A 193 -21.31 6.71 -40.14
CA LEU A 193 -21.35 6.28 -41.54
C LEU A 193 -21.07 4.78 -41.70
N ARG A 194 -20.23 4.19 -40.85
CA ARG A 194 -19.93 2.75 -40.85
C ARG A 194 -21.11 1.90 -40.33
N PHE A 195 -21.93 2.44 -39.43
CA PHE A 195 -23.05 1.73 -38.80
C PHE A 195 -24.44 2.14 -39.33
N SER A 196 -24.52 3.15 -40.19
CA SER A 196 -25.78 3.53 -40.82
C SER A 196 -25.99 2.80 -42.15
N SER A 197 -27.15 2.18 -42.33
CA SER A 197 -27.63 1.60 -43.59
C SER A 197 -27.84 2.64 -44.71
N VAL A 198 -27.52 3.91 -44.46
CA VAL A 198 -27.62 5.04 -45.40
C VAL A 198 -26.42 5.10 -46.37
N ALA A 199 -25.28 4.47 -46.09
CA ALA A 199 -24.16 4.38 -47.04
C ALA A 199 -24.51 3.55 -48.31
N MET A 200 -25.43 2.59 -48.21
CA MET A 200 -25.94 1.84 -49.37
C MET A 200 -26.96 2.63 -50.21
N LYS A 201 -27.56 3.71 -49.67
CA LYS A 201 -28.59 4.48 -50.37
C LYS A 201 -28.04 5.65 -51.19
N LEU A 202 -26.84 6.15 -50.86
CA LEU A 202 -26.18 7.21 -51.63
C LEU A 202 -25.55 6.72 -52.95
N ASN A 203 -25.12 5.45 -53.04
CA ASN A 203 -24.56 4.90 -54.29
C ASN A 203 -25.61 4.74 -55.41
N ASN A 204 -26.90 4.61 -55.07
CA ASN A 204 -27.98 4.50 -56.06
C ASN A 204 -28.46 5.85 -56.60
N LEU A 205 -27.99 6.97 -56.05
CA LEU A 205 -28.30 8.32 -56.53
C LEU A 205 -27.18 8.93 -57.40
N ILE A 206 -25.98 8.34 -57.39
CA ILE A 206 -24.84 8.75 -58.23
C ILE A 206 -24.64 7.83 -59.44
N ARG A 207 -25.28 6.65 -59.48
CA ARG A 207 -25.14 5.69 -60.60
C ARG A 207 -26.43 5.47 -61.39
N GLY A 208 -27.11 6.57 -61.71
CA GLY A 208 -28.10 6.63 -62.79
C GLY A 208 -27.44 7.02 -64.11
N GLY A 209 -26.73 6.09 -64.74
CA GLY A 209 -26.14 6.32 -66.05
C GLY A 209 -25.13 5.24 -66.46
N GLY A 210 -25.45 4.52 -67.54
CA GLY A 210 -24.47 3.68 -68.25
C GLY A 210 -24.65 2.18 -68.06
N LYS A 211 -25.37 1.59 -69.01
CA LYS A 211 -25.46 0.14 -69.28
C LYS A 211 -24.14 -0.38 -69.90
N ASN A 212 -24.09 -1.71 -70.03
CA ASN A 212 -23.16 -2.56 -70.81
C ASN A 212 -21.88 -2.97 -70.04
N GLU A 213 -21.37 -4.21 -70.07
CA GLU A 213 -21.69 -5.42 -70.84
C GLU A 213 -20.70 -6.54 -70.44
N ARG A 214 -21.15 -7.81 -70.54
CA ARG A 214 -20.42 -9.10 -70.62
C ARG A 214 -19.61 -9.65 -69.41
N ASN A 215 -20.08 -10.82 -68.96
CA ASN A 215 -19.41 -12.09 -68.61
C ASN A 215 -17.88 -12.08 -68.42
N THR A 216 -17.39 -12.76 -67.36
CA THR A 216 -16.60 -14.01 -67.48
C THR A 216 -16.51 -14.70 -66.10
N ASP A 217 -16.66 -16.01 -66.13
CA ASP A 217 -16.54 -16.98 -65.04
C ASP A 217 -15.18 -16.98 -64.32
N LYS A 218 -15.19 -17.68 -63.17
CA LYS A 218 -14.25 -18.74 -62.73
C LYS A 218 -13.64 -18.58 -61.34
N ASP A 219 -14.16 -19.44 -60.44
CA ASP A 219 -13.44 -20.51 -59.73
C ASP A 219 -12.27 -20.18 -58.77
N THR A 220 -12.48 -20.59 -57.51
CA THR A 220 -11.62 -21.42 -56.62
C THR A 220 -10.17 -20.95 -56.34
N ASN A 221 -9.50 -21.22 -55.23
CA ASN A 221 -9.56 -22.34 -54.32
C ASN A 221 -8.77 -22.03 -53.04
N GLU A 222 -9.02 -22.82 -52.01
CA GLU A 222 -8.30 -22.97 -50.74
C GLU A 222 -6.80 -23.30 -50.87
N SER A 223 -6.04 -23.11 -49.76
CA SER A 223 -4.78 -23.78 -49.35
C SER A 223 -3.92 -22.82 -48.50
N PHE A 224 -3.18 -23.13 -47.42
CA PHE A 224 -2.99 -24.25 -46.47
C PHE A 224 -1.98 -23.72 -45.39
N ARG A 225 -2.04 -24.22 -44.12
CA ARG A 225 -0.91 -24.60 -43.18
C ARG A 225 0.18 -23.55 -42.78
N TYR A 226 0.93 -23.57 -41.67
CA TYR A 226 1.02 -24.23 -40.35
C TYR A 226 2.29 -23.66 -39.61
N HIS A 227 2.42 -23.87 -38.27
CA HIS A 227 3.60 -23.72 -37.36
C HIS A 227 4.07 -22.28 -37.00
N GLU A 228 4.59 -21.91 -35.81
CA GLU A 228 5.20 -22.60 -34.64
C GLU A 228 5.26 -21.67 -33.38
N ASN A 229 5.64 -22.24 -32.23
CA ASN A 229 5.78 -21.71 -30.86
C ASN A 229 6.72 -20.49 -30.63
N ASN A 230 6.54 -19.77 -29.50
CA ASN A 230 7.58 -19.57 -28.44
C ASN A 230 7.14 -18.66 -27.25
N ASN A 231 7.28 -19.23 -26.03
CA ASN A 231 7.73 -18.73 -24.72
C ASN A 231 7.73 -17.23 -24.27
N MET A 232 7.20 -17.07 -23.04
CA MET A 232 7.77 -16.42 -21.82
C MET A 232 7.85 -14.89 -21.71
N GLU A 233 7.23 -14.35 -20.64
CA GLU A 233 7.71 -13.12 -19.99
C GLU A 233 7.42 -13.13 -18.47
N THR A 234 8.50 -13.23 -17.70
CA THR A 234 8.61 -13.06 -16.25
C THR A 234 9.07 -11.64 -15.94
N LEU A 235 8.34 -10.88 -15.14
CA LEU A 235 8.71 -9.55 -14.65
C LEU A 235 9.52 -9.67 -13.35
N ASP A 236 10.84 -9.51 -13.44
CA ASP A 236 11.76 -9.30 -12.32
C ASP A 236 12.26 -7.84 -12.36
N SER A 237 11.68 -6.97 -11.53
CA SER A 237 12.10 -5.58 -11.40
C SER A 237 13.21 -5.46 -10.36
N ARG A 238 14.45 -5.37 -10.85
CA ARG A 238 15.65 -5.03 -10.08
C ARG A 238 15.59 -3.59 -9.56
N PHE A 239 15.77 -3.38 -8.26
CA PHE A 239 16.12 -2.08 -7.69
C PHE A 239 17.64 -2.04 -7.43
N ASN A 240 18.36 -1.20 -8.18
CA ASN A 240 19.74 -0.85 -7.90
C ASN A 240 19.77 0.36 -6.96
N VAL A 241 20.22 0.17 -5.72
CA VAL A 241 20.52 1.27 -4.80
C VAL A 241 22.02 1.55 -4.87
N ILE A 242 22.40 2.74 -5.31
CA ILE A 242 23.79 3.23 -5.32
C ILE A 242 24.05 3.94 -3.99
N TYR A 243 25.02 3.45 -3.23
CA TYR A 243 25.45 4.06 -1.97
C TYR A 243 26.68 4.94 -2.23
N ASN A 244 26.55 6.26 -2.04
CA ASN A 244 27.70 7.16 -2.00
C ASN A 244 28.22 7.24 -0.56
N SER A 245 29.36 6.60 -0.29
CA SER A 245 30.10 6.80 0.96
C SER A 245 30.92 8.10 0.86
N PHE A 246 30.62 9.08 1.72
CA PHE A 246 31.53 10.19 1.94
C PHE A 246 32.71 9.72 2.82
N GLN A 247 33.91 9.78 2.26
CA GLN A 247 35.17 9.79 3.01
C GLN A 247 35.26 11.12 3.77
N ASN A 248 35.49 11.06 5.07
CA ASN A 248 36.01 12.20 5.82
C ASN A 248 37.45 11.92 6.23
N SER A 249 38.30 12.89 5.88
CA SER A 249 39.68 13.15 6.30
C SER A 249 39.80 13.39 7.80
#